data_AF-A0A7K2ZED3-F1
#
_entry.id   AF-A0A7K2ZED3-F1
#
_cell.length_a   1.000
_cell.length_b   1.000
_cell.length_c   1.000
_cell.angle_alpha   90.00
_cell.angle_beta   90.00
_cell.angle_gamma   90.00
#
_symmetry.space_group_name_H-M   'P 1'
#
loop_
_entity.id
_entity.type
_entity.pdbx_description
1 polymer ?
#
loop_
_entity_poly.entity_id
_entity_poly.type
_entity_poly.pdbx_seq_one_letter_code
_entity_poly.pdbx_strand_id
1 'polypeptide(L)' 'AAHPGALAEAMEGFGVAEAAERAGVPVLELRAVSNTVGPRDRAAWRIGDALAALTEAFGKSAPVLEGWNRHDH' A
#
# COMPACT_ATOMS: atom_id res chain seq x y z
N ALA A 1 7.85 15.49 -14.40
CA ALA A 1 7.86 14.10 -13.90
C ALA A 1 7.33 13.18 -14.99
N ALA A 2 7.90 11.98 -15.19
CA ALA A 2 7.48 11.06 -16.24
C ALA A 2 6.04 10.55 -16.09
N HIS A 3 5.51 10.57 -14.86
CA HIS A 3 4.15 10.15 -14.52
C HIS A 3 3.47 11.21 -13.64
N PRO A 4 2.84 12.26 -14.23
CA PRO A 4 2.32 13.39 -13.48
C PRO A 4 1.14 13.06 -12.55
N GLY A 5 0.46 11.93 -12.77
CA GLY A 5 -0.61 11.44 -11.89
C GLY A 5 -0.18 10.40 -10.87
N ALA A 6 1.09 9.98 -10.86
CA ALA A 6 1.56 8.99 -9.89
C ALA A 6 1.69 9.62 -8.50
N LEU A 7 1.02 9.02 -7.50
CA LEU A 7 1.03 9.49 -6.12
C LEU A 7 2.15 8.85 -5.28
N ALA A 8 2.67 7.71 -5.70
CA ALA A 8 3.72 6.95 -5.01
C ALA A 8 4.50 6.08 -6.00
N GLU A 9 5.72 5.68 -5.60
CA GLU A 9 6.53 4.68 -6.30
C GLU A 9 6.49 3.35 -5.52
N ALA A 10 6.36 2.24 -6.25
CA ALA A 10 6.29 0.89 -5.70
C ALA A 10 7.05 -0.07 -6.61
N MET A 11 7.78 -1.03 -6.03
CA MET A 11 8.61 -1.95 -6.80
C MET A 11 8.08 -3.39 -6.79
N GLU A 12 7.39 -3.80 -5.72
CA GLU A 12 6.99 -5.21 -5.51
C GLU A 12 5.48 -5.42 -5.67
N GLY A 13 4.66 -4.44 -5.28
CA GLY A 13 3.20 -4.56 -5.20
C GLY A 13 2.53 -4.96 -6.51
N PHE A 14 3.03 -4.42 -7.63
CA PHE A 14 2.52 -4.76 -8.96
C PHE A 14 2.70 -6.25 -9.30
N GLY A 15 3.85 -6.84 -8.97
CA GLY A 15 4.11 -8.25 -9.21
C GLY A 15 3.19 -9.15 -8.39
N VAL A 16 2.89 -8.77 -7.14
CA VAL A 16 1.93 -9.48 -6.29
C VAL A 16 0.51 -9.38 -6.87
N ALA A 17 0.11 -8.19 -7.33
CA ALA A 17 -1.21 -7.98 -7.92
C ALA A 17 -1.41 -8.78 -9.22
N GLU A 18 -0.41 -8.78 -10.10
CA GLU A 18 -0.40 -9.59 -11.33
C GLU A 18 -0.48 -11.10 -11.02
N ALA A 19 0.25 -11.58 -10.01
CA ALA A 19 0.20 -12.99 -9.62
C ALA A 19 -1.18 -13.37 -9.04
N ALA A 20 -1.78 -12.49 -8.24
CA ALA A 20 -3.09 -12.71 -7.63
C ALA A 20 -4.21 -12.76 -8.69
N GLU A 21 -4.16 -11.87 -9.68
CA GLU A 21 -5.08 -11.85 -10.82
C GLU A 21 -5.02 -13.17 -11.59
N ARG A 22 -3.82 -13.63 -11.96
CA ARG A 22 -3.60 -14.91 -12.65
C ARG A 22 -4.05 -16.13 -11.84
N ALA A 23 -3.95 -16.05 -10.52
CA ALA A 23 -4.38 -17.10 -9.61
C ALA A 23 -5.88 -17.04 -9.24
N GLY A 24 -6.59 -15.99 -9.66
CA GLY A 24 -8.01 -15.80 -9.33
C GLY A 24 -8.25 -15.56 -7.83
N VAL A 25 -7.28 -14.99 -7.10
CA VAL A 25 -7.40 -14.71 -5.66
C VAL A 25 -7.44 -13.20 -5.41
N PRO A 26 -8.23 -12.73 -4.43
CA PRO A 26 -8.26 -11.31 -4.08
C PRO A 26 -6.93 -10.86 -3.48
N VAL A 27 -6.56 -9.60 -3.72
CA VAL A 27 -5.35 -8.98 -3.19
C VAL A 27 -5.66 -7.56 -2.71
N LEU A 28 -5.04 -7.18 -1.60
CA LEU A 28 -5.07 -5.83 -1.05
C LEU A 28 -3.65 -5.44 -0.67
N GLU A 29 -3.25 -4.22 -1.02
CA GLU A 29 -2.00 -3.63 -0.58
C GLU A 29 -2.29 -2.42 0.33
N LEU A 30 -1.69 -2.41 1.52
CA LEU A 30 -1.74 -1.30 2.47
C LEU A 30 -0.33 -0.75 2.68
N ARG A 31 -0.16 0.55 2.49
CA ARG A 31 1.15 1.24 2.59
C ARG A 31 1.06 2.43 3.53
N ALA A 32 2.13 2.65 4.29
CA ALA A 32 2.38 3.91 4.99
C ALA A 32 3.61 4.59 4.36
N VAL A 33 3.55 5.91 4.27
CA VAL A 33 4.59 6.71 3.60
C VAL A 33 5.53 7.30 4.64
N SER A 34 6.81 6.93 4.60
CA SER A 34 7.83 7.46 5.52
C SER A 34 8.48 8.76 5.06
N ASN A 35 8.43 9.06 3.76
CA ASN A 35 9.07 10.21 3.14
C ASN A 35 8.51 10.48 1.73
N THR A 36 8.72 11.68 1.24
CA THR A 36 8.47 12.04 -0.16
C THR A 36 9.54 11.44 -1.09
N VAL A 37 9.17 11.17 -2.34
CA VAL A 37 10.11 10.81 -3.40
C VAL A 37 10.94 12.04 -3.79
N GLY A 38 12.22 11.86 -4.09
CA GLY A 38 13.15 12.93 -4.44
C GLY A 38 14.61 12.59 -4.15
N PRO A 39 15.51 13.59 -4.11
CA PRO A 39 16.90 13.39 -3.70
C PRO A 39 16.99 12.67 -2.35
N ARG A 40 17.98 11.79 -2.22
CA ARG A 40 18.10 10.91 -1.06
C ARG A 40 18.53 11.67 0.19
N ASP A 41 17.54 12.03 1.00
CA ASP A 41 17.70 12.56 2.36
C ASP A 41 17.17 11.55 3.39
N ARG A 42 18.08 10.88 4.10
CA ARG A 42 17.74 9.88 5.11
C ARG A 42 17.28 10.50 6.44
N ALA A 43 17.62 11.76 6.72
CA ALA A 43 17.22 12.42 7.96
C ALA A 43 15.71 12.75 7.95
N ALA A 44 15.14 12.96 6.76
CA ALA A 44 13.70 13.16 6.57
C ALA A 44 12.87 11.87 6.73
N TRP A 45 13.49 10.69 6.83
CA TRP A 45 12.77 9.42 6.87
C TRP A 45 12.13 9.17 8.23
N ARG A 46 10.81 9.06 8.25
CA ARG A 46 10.01 8.79 9.45
C ARG A 46 9.53 7.34 9.47
N ILE A 47 10.48 6.40 9.41
CA ILE A 47 10.18 4.97 9.29
C ILE A 47 9.36 4.47 10.49
N GLY A 48 9.76 4.85 11.72
CA GLY A 48 9.06 4.43 12.93
C GLY A 48 7.59 4.86 12.94
N ASP A 49 7.32 6.11 12.58
CA ASP A 49 5.94 6.63 12.53
C ASP A 49 5.13 5.97 11.41
N ALA A 50 5.74 5.74 10.24
CA ALA A 50 5.08 5.03 9.15
C ALA A 50 4.70 3.59 9.54
N LEU A 51 5.60 2.86 10.23
CA LEU A 51 5.31 1.51 10.72
C LEU A 51 4.24 1.51 11.82
N ALA A 52 4.25 2.50 12.71
CA ALA A 52 3.20 2.65 13.72
C ALA A 52 1.83 2.93 13.08
N ALA A 53 1.77 3.85 12.11
CA ALA A 53 0.56 4.13 11.35
C ALA A 53 0.07 2.91 10.56
N LEU A 54 0.99 2.15 9.95
CA LEU A 54 0.65 0.91 9.24
C LEU A 54 0.05 -0.13 10.20
N THR A 55 0.62 -0.27 11.40
CA THR A 55 0.12 -1.17 12.43
C THR A 55 -1.29 -0.79 12.87
N GLU A 56 -1.53 0.49 13.13
CA GLU A 56 -2.85 1.00 13.50
C GLU A 56 -3.88 0.78 12.38
N ALA A 57 -3.52 1.10 11.13
CA ALA A 57 -4.40 0.91 9.98
C ALA A 57 -4.71 -0.57 9.75
N PHE A 58 -3.72 -1.45 9.88
CA PHE A 58 -3.93 -2.89 9.75
C PHE A 58 -4.82 -3.44 10.88
N GLY A 59 -4.67 -2.96 12.11
CA GLY A 59 -5.54 -3.32 13.23
C GLY A 59 -7.02 -2.98 13.00
N LYS A 60 -7.32 -2.01 12.13
CA LYS A 60 -8.68 -1.62 11.73
C LYS A 60 -9.21 -2.44 10.53
N SER A 61 -8.39 -3.28 9.91
CA SER A 61 -8.78 -4.00 8.69
C SER A 61 -9.75 -5.16 8.94
N ALA A 62 -9.65 -5.86 10.09
CA ALA A 62 -10.51 -7.00 10.41
C ALA A 62 -12.02 -6.70 10.26
N PRO A 63 -12.60 -5.68 10.92
CA PRO A 63 -14.02 -5.39 10.76
C PRO A 63 -14.40 -4.93 9.34
N VAL A 64 -13.47 -4.32 8.59
CA VAL A 64 -13.70 -3.91 7.19
C VAL A 64 -13.76 -5.13 6.27
N LEU A 65 -12.87 -6.10 6.46
CA LEU A 65 -12.84 -7.33 5.68
C LEU A 65 -14.01 -8.25 6.01
N GLU A 66 -14.41 -8.33 7.28
CA GLU A 66 -15.56 -9.12 7.73
C GLU A 66 -16.90 -8.58 7.19
N GLY A 67 -17.02 -7.26 7.04
CA GLY A 67 -18.21 -6.60 6.50
C GLY A 67 -18.22 -6.41 4.98
N TRP A 68 -17.23 -6.94 4.25
CA TRP A 68 -17.08 -6.67 2.82
C TRP A 68 -18.11 -7.47 1.99
N ASN A 69 -19.11 -6.75 1.45
CA ASN A 69 -19.98 -7.28 0.39
C ASN A 69 -19.27 -7.24 -0.96
N ARG A 70 -19.00 -8.40 -1.57
CA ARG A 70 -18.49 -8.45 -2.95
C ARG A 70 -19.47 -7.73 -3.87
N HIS A 71 -19.00 -6.68 -4.52
CA HIS A 71 -19.69 -6.10 -5.65
C HIS A 71 -19.16 -6.82 -6.89
N ASP A 72 -19.84 -7.88 -7.27
CA ASP A 72 -19.56 -8.57 -8.53
C ASP A 72 -20.00 -7.63 -9.67
N HIS A 73 -19.15 -7.46 -10.68
CA HIS A 73 -19.46 -6.80 -11.95
C HIS A 73 -20.00 -7.81 -12.97
#